data_AF-A0AAC9QUH7-F1
#
_entry.id   AF-A0AAC9QUH7-F1
#
_cell.length_a   1.000
_cell.length_b   1.000
_cell.length_c   1.000
_cell.angle_alpha   90.00
_cell.angle_beta   90.00
_cell.angle_gamma   90.00
#
_symmetry.space_group_name_H-M   'P 1'
#
loop_
_entity.id
_entity.type
_entity.pdbx_description
1 polymer ?
#
loop_
_entity_poly.entity_id
_entity_poly.type
_entity_poly.pdbx_seq_one_letter_code
_entity_poly.pdbx_strand_id
1 'polypeptide(L)'
;MFNLCKEYDERQQIIRGSICKHIMVIMGICVFINGIIEDAGFAWPDKFIAGIILIMVPITIGTVEMNIRGVYLSKDRQVFFVVVFGLVALANVVLLISHNEPPFKAGAITDYGEHAVLAVCFLTIFIAAIIRLIYDKRMERAEE
;
A
#
# COMPACT_ATOMS: atom_id res chain seq x y z
N MET A 1 -17.43 -2.72 -31.86
CA MET A 1 -16.36 -3.23 -30.97
C MET A 1 -15.61 -2.12 -30.21
N PHE A 2 -15.44 -0.91 -30.76
CA PHE A 2 -14.74 0.21 -30.09
C PHE A 2 -15.48 0.82 -28.86
N ASN A 3 -16.81 0.76 -28.80
CA ASN A 3 -17.57 1.40 -27.72
C ASN A 3 -17.49 0.67 -26.37
N LEU A 4 -17.39 -0.66 -26.33
CA LEU A 4 -17.28 -1.41 -25.08
C LEU A 4 -15.97 -1.15 -24.33
N CYS A 5 -14.87 -0.97 -25.07
CA CYS A 5 -13.56 -0.67 -24.47
C CYS A 5 -13.57 0.72 -23.81
N LYS A 6 -14.23 1.69 -24.46
CA LYS A 6 -14.38 3.06 -23.94
C LYS A 6 -15.25 3.12 -22.67
N GLU A 7 -16.34 2.35 -22.62
CA GLU A 7 -17.23 2.28 -21.45
C GLU A 7 -16.56 1.60 -20.24
N TYR A 8 -15.72 0.59 -20.48
CA TYR A 8 -14.91 -0.05 -19.44
C TYR A 8 -13.84 0.90 -18.89
N ASP A 9 -13.23 1.71 -19.76
CA ASP A 9 -12.22 2.70 -19.40
C ASP A 9 -12.82 3.84 -18.55
N GLU A 10 -14.00 4.34 -18.92
CA GLU A 10 -14.71 5.38 -18.14
C GLU A 10 -15.12 4.88 -16.75
N ARG A 11 -15.64 3.65 -16.63
CA ARG A 11 -15.97 3.05 -15.32
C ARG A 11 -14.72 2.85 -14.46
N GLN A 12 -13.63 2.35 -15.03
CA GLN A 12 -12.37 2.19 -14.30
C GLN A 12 -11.82 3.55 -13.84
N GLN A 13 -11.89 4.57 -14.69
CA GLN A 13 -11.45 5.92 -14.36
C GLN A 13 -12.28 6.55 -13.22
N ILE A 14 -13.61 6.36 -13.22
CA ILE A 14 -14.48 6.81 -12.13
C ILE A 14 -14.10 6.12 -10.81
N ILE A 15 -13.87 4.81 -10.83
CA ILE A 15 -13.49 4.06 -9.63
C ILE A 15 -12.13 4.52 -9.13
N ARG A 16 -11.12 4.69 -10.00
CA ARG A 16 -9.81 5.25 -9.60
C ARG A 16 -9.95 6.63 -8.99
N GLY A 17 -10.77 7.50 -9.59
CA GLY A 17 -11.05 8.83 -9.05
C GLY A 17 -11.68 8.78 -7.66
N SER A 18 -12.59 7.85 -7.42
CA SER A 18 -13.19 7.62 -6.10
C SER A 18 -12.16 7.15 -5.08
N ILE A 19 -11.32 6.18 -5.45
CA ILE A 19 -10.23 5.67 -4.59
C ILE A 19 -9.23 6.80 -4.28
N CYS A 20 -8.86 7.63 -5.26
CA CYS A 20 -7.98 8.78 -5.02
C CYS A 20 -8.57 9.76 -3.99
N LYS A 21 -9.88 10.04 -4.05
CA LYS A 21 -10.55 10.86 -3.02
C LYS A 21 -10.47 10.20 -1.65
N HIS A 22 -10.68 8.88 -1.59
CA HIS A 22 -10.57 8.12 -0.35
C HIS A 22 -9.15 8.19 0.24
N ILE A 23 -8.12 7.99 -0.59
CA ILE A 23 -6.70 8.14 -0.19
C ILE A 23 -6.43 9.54 0.38
N MET A 24 -6.94 10.60 -0.28
CA MET A 24 -6.75 11.98 0.19
C MET A 24 -7.40 12.22 1.56
N VAL A 25 -8.59 11.66 1.79
CA VAL A 25 -9.26 11.74 3.10
C VAL A 25 -8.46 10.99 4.17
N ILE A 26 -8.01 9.77 3.88
CA ILE A 26 -7.17 8.99 4.80
C ILE A 26 -5.88 9.73 5.12
N MET A 27 -5.23 10.31 4.11
CA MET A 27 -4.01 11.10 4.32
C MET A 27 -4.26 12.30 5.23
N GLY A 28 -5.38 13.01 5.06
CA GLY A 28 -5.80 14.07 5.97
C GLY A 28 -6.00 13.59 7.41
N ILE A 29 -6.64 12.42 7.59
CA ILE A 29 -6.81 11.79 8.91
C ILE A 29 -5.45 11.43 9.52
N CYS A 30 -4.55 10.83 8.76
CA CYS A 30 -3.20 10.48 9.22
C CYS A 30 -2.43 11.72 9.70
N VAL A 31 -2.47 12.83 8.95
CA VAL A 31 -1.86 14.09 9.37
C VAL A 31 -2.48 14.63 10.66
N PHE A 32 -3.81 14.56 10.79
CA PHE A 32 -4.51 15.00 12.00
C PHE A 32 -4.11 14.16 13.23
N ILE A 33 -4.07 12.84 13.08
CA ILE A 33 -3.63 11.91 14.12
C ILE A 33 -2.18 12.20 14.51
N ASN A 34 -1.30 12.44 13.53
CA ASN A 34 0.09 12.80 13.78
C ASN A 34 0.21 14.06 14.65
N GLY A 35 -0.56 15.11 14.33
CA GLY A 35 -0.58 16.33 15.14
C GLY A 35 -1.05 16.09 16.58
N ILE A 36 -2.05 15.23 16.79
CA ILE A 36 -2.52 14.86 18.13
C ILE A 36 -1.46 14.08 18.91
N ILE A 37 -0.75 13.16 18.24
CA ILE A 37 0.33 12.37 18.86
C ILE A 37 1.48 13.28 19.30
N GLU A 38 1.88 14.23 18.43
CA GLU A 38 2.91 15.22 18.75
C GLU A 38 2.50 16.13 19.92
N ASP A 39 1.26 16.62 19.94
CA ASP A 39 0.74 17.47 21.02
C ASP A 39 0.64 16.73 22.36
N ALA A 40 0.28 15.44 22.34
CA ALA A 40 0.23 14.59 23.53
C ALA A 40 1.61 14.23 24.10
N GLY A 41 2.70 14.64 23.45
CA GLY A 41 4.07 14.42 23.92
C GLY A 41 4.54 12.97 23.78
N PHE A 42 3.89 12.16 22.94
CA PHE A 42 4.36 10.81 22.66
C PHE A 42 5.66 10.85 21.85
N ALA A 43 6.57 9.93 22.16
CA ALA A 43 7.81 9.79 21.43
C ALA A 43 7.53 9.25 20.01
N TRP A 44 7.53 10.15 19.04
CA TRP A 44 7.30 9.86 17.62
C TRP A 44 8.65 9.76 16.87
N PRO A 45 8.77 8.95 15.80
CA PRO A 45 9.98 8.91 14.98
C PRO A 45 10.37 10.28 14.42
N ASP A 46 11.59 10.37 13.91
CA ASP A 46 12.08 11.58 13.23
C ASP A 46 11.09 12.07 12.16
N LYS A 47 11.04 13.39 11.95
CA LYS A 47 10.07 14.03 11.04
C LYS A 47 10.13 13.47 9.62
N PHE A 48 11.30 13.05 9.16
CA PHE A 48 11.44 12.42 7.84
C PHE A 48 10.74 11.06 7.79
N ILE A 49 11.00 10.21 8.78
CA ILE A 49 10.42 8.87 8.91
C ILE A 49 8.90 8.97 9.11
N ALA A 50 8.44 9.88 9.97
CA ALA A 50 7.03 10.20 10.15
C ALA A 50 6.36 10.56 8.82
N GLY A 51 7.00 11.43 8.01
CA GLY A 51 6.52 11.79 6.69
C GLY A 51 6.38 10.61 5.74
N ILE A 52 7.35 9.69 5.73
CA ILE A 52 7.28 8.46 4.94
C ILE A 52 6.08 7.61 5.36
N ILE A 53 5.88 7.38 6.66
CA ILE A 53 4.76 6.58 7.19
C ILE A 53 3.42 7.22 6.81
N LEU A 54 3.30 8.54 6.95
CA LEU A 54 2.10 9.30 6.63
C LEU A 54 1.70 9.22 5.15
N ILE A 55 2.66 9.02 4.26
CA ILE A 55 2.41 8.85 2.82
C ILE A 55 2.14 7.37 2.49
N MET A 56 2.93 6.47 3.06
CA MET A 56 2.89 5.05 2.71
C MET A 56 1.63 4.35 3.19
N VAL A 57 1.08 4.73 4.34
CA VAL A 57 -0.17 4.14 4.87
C VAL A 57 -1.37 4.40 3.93
N PRO A 58 -1.70 5.66 3.55
CA PRO A 58 -2.77 5.94 2.59
C PRO A 58 -2.55 5.27 1.22
N ILE A 59 -1.31 5.29 0.71
CA ILE A 59 -0.98 4.64 -0.57
C ILE A 59 -1.23 3.12 -0.49
N THR A 60 -0.86 2.49 0.63
CA THR A 60 -1.09 1.07 0.86
C THR A 60 -2.56 0.74 0.81
N ILE A 61 -3.39 1.47 1.56
CA ILE A 61 -4.84 1.27 1.59
C ILE A 61 -5.45 1.47 0.19
N GLY A 62 -5.07 2.54 -0.49
CA GLY A 62 -5.53 2.83 -1.84
C GLY A 62 -5.14 1.75 -2.85
N THR A 63 -3.91 1.26 -2.77
CA THR A 63 -3.40 0.21 -3.66
C THR A 63 -4.11 -1.12 -3.40
N VAL A 64 -4.38 -1.46 -2.14
CA VAL A 64 -5.17 -2.64 -1.76
C VAL A 64 -6.60 -2.52 -2.29
N GLU A 65 -7.23 -1.35 -2.14
CA GLU A 65 -8.58 -1.10 -2.66
C GLU A 65 -8.64 -1.22 -4.19
N MET A 66 -7.63 -0.71 -4.90
CA MET A 66 -7.49 -0.89 -6.35
C MET A 66 -7.39 -2.36 -6.74
N ASN A 67 -6.58 -3.15 -6.02
CA ASN A 67 -6.44 -4.59 -6.25
C ASN A 67 -7.77 -5.33 -6.01
N ILE A 68 -8.46 -5.07 -4.89
CA ILE A 68 -9.73 -5.72 -4.56
C ILE A 68 -10.79 -5.42 -5.64
N ARG A 69 -10.90 -4.16 -6.05
CA ARG A 69 -11.86 -3.72 -7.08
C ARG A 69 -11.46 -4.11 -8.51
N GLY A 70 -10.29 -4.71 -8.72
CA GLY A 70 -9.80 -5.12 -10.03
C GLY A 70 -9.50 -3.96 -10.96
N VAL A 71 -9.23 -2.76 -10.41
CA VAL A 71 -8.98 -1.54 -11.17
C VAL A 71 -7.48 -1.27 -11.17
N TYR A 72 -6.76 -1.99 -12.02
CA TYR A 72 -5.31 -1.86 -12.15
C TYR A 72 -4.93 -0.61 -12.91
N LEU A 73 -3.73 -0.07 -12.67
CA LEU A 73 -3.09 0.90 -13.57
C LEU A 73 -2.84 0.30 -14.97
N SER A 74 -2.63 -1.02 -15.06
CA SER A 74 -2.51 -1.78 -16.31
C SER A 74 -2.72 -3.27 -16.04
N LYS A 75 -3.62 -3.93 -16.80
CA LYS A 75 -3.93 -5.36 -16.67
C LYS A 75 -2.71 -6.24 -17.02
N ASP A 76 -1.95 -5.84 -18.05
CA ASP A 76 -0.76 -6.57 -18.52
C ASP A 76 0.45 -6.47 -17.59
N ARG A 77 0.44 -5.53 -16.63
CA ARG A 77 1.56 -5.28 -15.71
C ARG A 77 1.27 -5.70 -14.27
N GLN A 78 0.15 -6.34 -13.99
CA GLN A 78 -0.19 -6.78 -12.63
C GLN A 78 0.89 -7.70 -12.04
N VAL A 79 1.40 -8.65 -12.83
CA VAL A 79 2.48 -9.56 -12.40
C VAL A 79 3.78 -8.77 -12.09
N PHE A 80 4.10 -7.75 -12.88
CA PHE A 80 5.24 -6.88 -12.62
C PHE A 80 5.11 -6.16 -11.27
N PHE A 81 3.93 -5.58 -10.98
CA PHE A 81 3.69 -4.92 -9.69
C PHE A 81 3.76 -5.90 -8.51
N VAL A 82 3.22 -7.11 -8.65
CA VAL A 82 3.34 -8.18 -7.65
C VAL A 82 4.82 -8.47 -7.37
N VAL A 83 5.62 -8.68 -8.41
CA VAL A 83 7.06 -9.00 -8.25
C VAL A 83 7.80 -7.84 -7.60
N VAL A 84 7.60 -6.61 -8.05
CA VAL A 84 8.28 -5.43 -7.49
C VAL A 84 7.90 -5.22 -6.02
N PHE A 85 6.62 -5.22 -5.67
CA PHE A 85 6.21 -5.05 -4.28
C PHE A 85 6.68 -6.20 -3.38
N GLY A 86 6.69 -7.43 -3.91
CA GLY A 86 7.25 -8.59 -3.20
C GLY A 86 8.75 -8.46 -2.94
N LEU A 87 9.53 -8.02 -3.93
CA LEU A 87 10.97 -7.80 -3.77
C LEU A 87 11.27 -6.67 -2.78
N VAL A 88 10.53 -5.57 -2.85
CA VAL A 88 10.70 -4.45 -1.91
C VAL A 88 10.28 -4.85 -0.49
N ALA A 89 9.20 -5.62 -0.33
CA ALA A 89 8.82 -6.19 0.96
C ALA A 89 9.94 -7.07 1.53
N LEU A 90 10.48 -7.98 0.72
CA LEU A 90 11.56 -8.88 1.11
C LEU A 90 12.83 -8.12 1.50
N ALA A 91 13.21 -7.10 0.73
CA ALA A 91 14.36 -6.25 1.05
C ALA A 91 14.21 -5.56 2.41
N ASN A 92 13.03 -5.02 2.72
CA ASN A 92 12.77 -4.41 4.03
C ASN A 92 12.83 -5.44 5.18
N VAL A 93 12.33 -6.66 4.97
CA VAL A 93 12.44 -7.75 5.95
C VAL A 93 13.90 -8.15 6.19
N VAL A 94 14.71 -8.25 5.13
CA VAL A 94 16.14 -8.56 5.25
C VAL A 94 16.87 -7.46 6.01
N LEU A 95 16.59 -6.19 5.70
CA LEU A 95 17.17 -5.04 6.41
C LEU A 95 16.81 -5.07 7.90
N LEU A 96 15.55 -5.36 8.23
CA LEU A 96 15.07 -5.49 9.61
C LEU A 96 15.80 -6.60 10.38
N ILE A 97 15.96 -7.78 9.77
CA ILE A 97 16.63 -8.93 10.42
C ILE A 97 18.14 -8.71 10.54
N SER A 98 18.77 -8.07 9.55
CA SER A 98 20.23 -7.90 9.50
C SER A 98 20.79 -6.96 10.57
N HIS A 99 20.02 -5.96 11.01
CA HIS A 99 20.50 -4.94 11.94
C HIS A 99 20.26 -5.30 13.42
N ASN A 100 19.47 -6.34 13.73
CA ASN A 100 19.21 -6.84 15.09
C ASN A 100 18.81 -5.76 16.13
N GLU A 101 18.38 -4.59 15.68
CA GLU A 101 17.87 -3.54 16.55
C GLU A 101 16.36 -3.74 16.77
N PRO A 102 15.87 -3.52 18.00
CA PRO A 102 14.44 -3.59 18.26
C PRO A 102 13.72 -2.48 17.47
N PRO A 103 12.55 -2.76 16.85
CA PRO A 103 11.76 -1.76 16.12
C PRO A 103 11.30 -0.59 16.99
N PHE A 104 11.22 -0.83 18.30
CA PHE A 104 10.85 0.15 19.30
C PHE A 104 11.92 0.23 20.37
N LYS A 105 12.36 1.45 20.71
CA LYS A 105 13.29 1.71 21.81
C LYS A 105 12.81 2.91 22.59
N ALA A 106 12.66 2.74 23.91
CA ALA A 106 12.15 3.77 24.82
C ALA A 106 10.79 4.40 24.40
N GLY A 107 9.91 3.61 23.79
CA GLY A 107 8.58 4.06 23.36
C GLY A 107 8.53 4.77 22.00
N ALA A 108 9.68 4.98 21.34
CA ALA A 108 9.77 5.52 20.00
C ALA A 108 10.07 4.43 18.96
N ILE A 109 9.62 4.64 17.72
CA ILE A 109 10.07 3.88 16.55
C ILE A 109 11.54 4.23 16.31
N THR A 110 12.39 3.21 16.21
CA THR A 110 13.80 3.38 15.84
C THR A 110 13.94 3.65 14.35
N ASP A 111 15.11 4.13 13.91
CA ASP A 111 15.39 4.32 12.48
C ASP A 111 15.16 3.02 11.69
N TYR A 112 15.49 1.85 12.26
CA TYR A 112 15.20 0.55 11.65
C TYR A 112 13.75 0.08 11.83
N GLY A 113 13.03 0.62 12.80
CA GLY A 113 11.60 0.38 12.96
C GLY A 113 10.77 0.88 11.77
N GLU A 114 11.27 1.85 11.00
CA GLU A 114 10.64 2.29 9.75
C GLU A 114 10.52 1.13 8.74
N HIS A 115 11.56 0.30 8.63
CA HIS A 115 11.59 -0.84 7.74
C HIS A 115 10.57 -1.90 8.13
N ALA A 116 10.23 -2.01 9.43
CA ALA A 116 9.13 -2.86 9.87
C ALA A 116 7.78 -2.34 9.35
N VAL A 117 7.53 -1.03 9.46
CA VAL A 117 6.29 -0.42 8.95
C VAL A 117 6.20 -0.56 7.43
N LEU A 118 7.29 -0.27 6.72
CA LEU A 118 7.36 -0.41 5.26
C LEU A 118 7.18 -1.87 4.82
N ALA A 119 7.83 -2.82 5.50
CA ALA A 119 7.67 -4.24 5.23
C ALA A 119 6.19 -4.67 5.35
N VAL A 120 5.51 -4.25 6.42
CA VAL A 120 4.08 -4.54 6.62
C VAL A 120 3.23 -3.93 5.50
N CYS A 121 3.49 -2.69 5.11
CA CYS A 121 2.78 -2.01 4.03
C CYS A 121 2.93 -2.77 2.70
N PHE A 122 4.17 -3.04 2.29
CA PHE A 122 4.46 -3.73 1.04
C PHE A 122 4.00 -5.19 1.04
N LEU A 123 4.11 -5.90 2.16
CA LEU A 123 3.55 -7.25 2.31
C LEU A 123 2.04 -7.25 2.14
N THR A 124 1.35 -6.25 2.70
CA THR A 124 -0.10 -6.13 2.57
C THR A 124 -0.52 -5.91 1.11
N ILE A 125 0.17 -5.02 0.40
CA ILE A 125 -0.04 -4.81 -1.05
C ILE A 125 0.23 -6.10 -1.83
N PHE A 126 1.34 -6.77 -1.53
CA PHE A 126 1.75 -8.01 -2.19
C PHE A 126 0.73 -9.13 -2.02
N ILE A 127 0.24 -9.36 -0.80
CA ILE A 127 -0.80 -10.35 -0.50
C ILE A 127 -2.09 -10.01 -1.25
N ALA A 128 -2.54 -8.74 -1.21
CA ALA A 128 -3.74 -8.31 -1.93
C ALA A 128 -3.61 -8.55 -3.45
N ALA A 129 -2.44 -8.27 -4.01
CA ALA A 129 -2.16 -8.49 -5.42
C ALA A 129 -2.12 -9.99 -5.80
N ILE A 130 -1.57 -10.86 -4.93
CA ILE A 130 -1.61 -12.32 -5.11
C ILE A 130 -3.03 -12.85 -5.06
N ILE A 131 -3.81 -12.49 -4.03
CA ILE A 131 -5.19 -12.94 -3.87
C ILE A 131 -5.97 -12.62 -5.14
N ARG A 132 -5.79 -11.41 -5.65
CA ARG A 132 -6.45 -10.97 -6.85
C ARG A 132 -5.97 -11.70 -8.11
N LEU A 133 -4.67 -11.93 -8.27
CA LEU A 133 -4.13 -12.72 -9.38
C LEU A 133 -4.69 -14.15 -9.40
N ILE A 134 -4.85 -14.77 -8.23
CA ILE A 134 -5.46 -16.11 -8.10
C ILE A 134 -6.94 -16.06 -8.49
N TYR A 135 -7.66 -15.03 -8.05
CA TYR A 135 -9.07 -14.84 -8.38
C TYR A 135 -9.29 -14.67 -9.90
N ASP A 136 -8.51 -13.80 -10.55
CA ASP A 136 -8.62 -13.55 -11.99
C ASP A 136 -8.32 -14.83 -12.80
N LYS A 137 -7.26 -15.58 -12.43
CA LYS A 137 -6.94 -16.88 -13.07
C LYS A 137 -7.98 -17.98 -12.87
N ARG A 138 -8.80 -17.90 -11.81
CA ARG A 138 -9.90 -18.85 -11.56
C ARG A 138 -11.12 -18.50 -12.40
N MET A 139 -11.42 -17.21 -12.56
CA MET A 139 -12.50 -16.74 -13.42
C MET A 139 -12.25 -17.09 -14.89
N GLU A 140 -11.03 -16.85 -15.39
CA GLU A 140 -10.67 -17.20 -16.78
C GLU A 140 -10.87 -18.69 -17.08
N ARG A 141 -10.49 -19.58 -16.15
CA ARG A 141 -10.68 -21.04 -16.29
C ARG A 141 -12.12 -21.53 -16.19
N ALA A 142 -13.03 -20.73 -15.63
CA ALA A 142 -14.44 -21.09 -15.53
C ALA A 142 -15.25 -20.65 -16.76
N GLU A 143 -14.69 -19.75 -17.57
CA GLU A 143 -15.27 -19.26 -18.82
C GLU A 143 -14.76 -20.03 -20.06
N GLU A 144 -13.74 -20.88 -19.90
CA GLU A 144 -13.25 -21.88 -20.88
C GLU A 144 -14.00 -23.22 -20.77
#